data_AF-A0A6M0J9I4-F1
#
_entry.id   AF-A0A6M0J9I4-F1
#
_cell.length_a   1.000
_cell.length_b   1.000
_cell.length_c   1.000
_cell.angle_alpha   90.00
_cell.angle_beta   90.00
_cell.angle_gamma   90.00
#
_symmetry.space_group_name_H-M   'P 1'
#
loop_
_entity.id
_entity.type
_entity.pdbx_description
1 polymer ?
#
loop_
_entity_poly.entity_id
_entity_poly.type
_entity_poly.pdbx_seq_one_letter_code
_entity_poly.pdbx_strand_id
1 'polypeptide(L)' 'MLDNRINKHIKFEPLEATVAATEEESVILAEKLTQVAIPLSVLLQALNLAKHDKAAAFRYADQYLNNIKKSKWVIIKTA' A
#
# COMPACT_ATOMS: atom_id res chain seq x y z
N MET A 1 23.43 28.57 33.00
CA MET A 1 22.09 27.94 33.11
C MET A 1 21.82 27.25 31.80
N LEU A 2 21.66 25.94 31.79
CA LEU A 2 21.43 25.13 30.59
C LEU A 2 19.92 24.96 30.43
N ASP A 3 19.30 25.78 29.58
CA ASP A 3 17.87 25.75 29.38
C ASP A 3 17.44 24.42 28.76
N ASN A 4 16.62 23.73 29.54
CA ASN A 4 16.09 22.40 29.33
C ASN A 4 15.10 22.40 28.15
N ARG A 5 15.60 22.43 26.91
CA ARG A 5 14.80 22.47 25.68
C ARG A 5 14.34 21.08 25.18
N ILE A 6 14.22 20.10 26.08
CA ILE A 6 13.77 18.75 25.74
C ILE A 6 12.25 18.63 25.95
N ASN A 7 11.49 19.58 25.41
CA ASN A 7 10.04 19.43 25.22
C ASN A 7 9.73 19.76 23.76
N LYS A 8 10.46 19.11 22.85
CA LYS A 8 10.07 19.07 21.44
C LYS A 8 8.89 18.10 21.38
N HIS A 9 7.68 18.66 21.37
CA HIS A 9 6.42 17.97 21.13
C HIS A 9 6.62 16.79 20.17
N ILE A 10 6.72 15.58 20.73
CA ILE A 10 6.57 14.35 19.97
C ILE A 10 5.06 14.30 19.70
N LYS A 11 4.63 14.81 18.55
CA LYS A 11 3.30 14.53 18.01
C LYS A 11 3.28 13.03 17.76
N PHE A 12 2.79 12.28 18.73
CA PHE A 12 2.28 10.94 18.48
C PHE A 12 1.03 11.15 17.63
N GLU A 13 1.20 11.09 16.30
CA GLU A 13 0.09 10.69 15.46
C GLU A 13 -0.40 9.34 16.02
N PRO A 14 -1.72 9.11 16.14
CA PRO A 14 -2.19 7.82 16.61
C PRO A 14 -1.60 6.79 15.65
N LEU A 15 -0.82 5.84 16.16
CA LEU A 15 -0.57 4.62 15.40
C LEU A 15 -1.95 3.99 15.23
N GLU A 16 -2.62 4.31 14.11
CA GLU A 16 -3.76 3.55 13.60
C GLU A 16 -3.34 2.09 13.71
N ALA A 17 -3.99 1.37 14.62
CA ALA A 17 -3.60 0.00 14.92
C ALA A 17 -3.61 -0.77 13.61
N THR A 18 -2.49 -1.41 13.27
CA THR A 18 -2.40 -2.21 12.05
C THR A 18 -3.33 -3.39 12.22
N VAL A 19 -4.42 -3.41 11.46
CA VAL A 19 -5.43 -4.47 11.49
C VAL A 19 -5.17 -5.39 10.30
N ALA A 20 -5.07 -6.69 10.58
CA ALA A 20 -5.04 -7.70 9.53
C ALA A 20 -6.36 -7.72 8.74
N ALA A 21 -6.27 -7.94 7.45
CA ALA A 21 -7.44 -8.12 6.60
C ALA A 21 -8.18 -9.42 6.96
N THR A 22 -9.51 -9.41 6.88
CA THR A 22 -10.29 -10.64 6.91
C THR A 22 -10.06 -11.46 5.65
N GLU A 23 -10.57 -12.70 5.63
CA GLU A 23 -10.50 -13.55 4.44
C GLU A 23 -11.25 -12.91 3.27
N GLU A 24 -12.44 -12.37 3.50
CA GLU A 24 -13.25 -11.68 2.48
C GLU A 24 -12.51 -10.46 1.93
N GLU A 25 -11.86 -9.68 2.80
CA GLU A 25 -11.08 -8.52 2.39
C GLU A 25 -9.83 -8.91 1.60
N SER A 26 -9.24 -10.06 1.91
CA SER A 26 -8.12 -10.62 1.16
C SER A 26 -8.54 -11.09 -0.24
N VAL A 27 -9.75 -11.64 -0.37
CA VAL A 27 -10.36 -11.98 -1.67
C VAL A 27 -10.61 -10.71 -2.48
N ILE A 28 -11.22 -9.67 -1.90
CA ILE A 28 -11.44 -8.38 -2.57
C ILE A 28 -10.12 -7.76 -3.04
N LEU A 29 -9.07 -7.83 -2.22
CA LEU A 29 -7.74 -7.36 -2.58
C LEU A 29 -7.17 -8.12 -3.78
N ALA A 30 -7.30 -9.45 -3.78
CA ALA A 30 -6.85 -10.31 -4.88
C ALA A 30 -7.61 -10.00 -6.17
N GLU A 31 -8.96 -9.95 -6.11
CA GLU A 31 -9.82 -9.60 -7.23
C GLU A 31 -9.38 -8.27 -7.86
N LYS A 32 -9.25 -7.21 -7.04
CA LYS A 32 -8.80 -5.88 -7.46
C LYS A 32 -7.48 -5.92 -8.23
N LEU A 33 -6.50 -6.68 -7.73
CA LEU A 33 -5.18 -6.82 -8.35
C LEU A 33 -5.23 -7.63 -9.66
N THR A 34 -6.06 -8.66 -9.71
CA THR A 34 -6.20 -9.55 -10.89
C THR A 34 -7.08 -8.99 -12.01
N GLN A 35 -7.66 -7.79 -11.85
CA GLN A 35 -8.33 -7.07 -12.95
C GLN A 35 -7.40 -6.75 -14.13
N VAL A 36 -6.09 -6.85 -13.91
CA VAL A 36 -5.06 -6.74 -14.95
C VAL A 36 -4.09 -7.92 -14.84
N ALA A 37 -3.38 -8.23 -15.93
CA ALA A 37 -2.30 -9.20 -15.88
C ALA A 37 -1.18 -8.66 -14.97
N ILE A 38 -0.91 -9.37 -13.87
CA ILE A 38 0.13 -9.03 -12.90
C ILE A 38 1.07 -10.22 -12.66
N PRO A 39 2.33 -9.96 -12.27
CA PRO A 39 3.20 -11.01 -11.75
C PRO A 39 2.63 -11.60 -10.46
N LEU A 40 2.74 -12.92 -10.30
CA LEU A 40 2.31 -13.63 -9.08
C LEU A 40 2.97 -13.07 -7.81
N SER A 41 4.22 -12.61 -7.90
CA SER A 41 4.96 -12.01 -6.79
C SER A 41 4.27 -10.78 -6.21
N VAL A 42 3.61 -9.97 -7.05
CA VAL A 42 2.88 -8.76 -6.63
C VAL A 42 1.64 -9.15 -5.83
N LEU A 43 0.91 -10.17 -6.28
CA LEU A 43 -0.24 -10.71 -5.58
C LEU A 43 0.15 -11.26 -4.20
N LEU A 44 1.20 -12.10 -4.16
CA LEU A 44 1.69 -12.68 -2.91
C LEU A 44 2.21 -11.61 -1.94
N GLN A 45 2.87 -10.58 -2.45
CA GLN A 45 3.32 -9.46 -1.62
C GLN A 45 2.12 -8.72 -1.01
N ALA A 46 1.10 -8.40 -1.80
CA ALA A 46 -0.10 -7.73 -1.30
C ALA A 46 -0.82 -8.57 -0.24
N LEU A 47 -0.98 -9.88 -0.45
CA LEU A 47 -1.57 -10.79 0.54
C LEU A 47 -0.72 -10.90 1.81
N ASN A 48 0.61 -10.89 1.69
CA ASN A 48 1.50 -10.91 2.84
C ASN A 48 1.39 -9.62 3.67
N LEU A 49 1.22 -8.46 3.02
CA LEU A 49 0.92 -7.22 3.72
C LEU A 49 -0.44 -7.31 4.42
N ALA A 50 -1.46 -7.85 3.75
CA ALA A 50 -2.82 -7.95 4.27
C ALA A 50 -2.90 -8.74 5.58
N LYS A 51 -2.00 -9.72 5.80
CA LYS A 51 -1.89 -10.46 7.07
C LYS A 51 -1.55 -9.60 8.29
N HIS A 52 -0.98 -8.42 8.07
CA HIS A 52 -0.47 -7.56 9.14
C HIS A 52 -1.16 -6.19 9.12
N ASP A 53 -1.39 -5.65 7.93
CA ASP A 53 -1.95 -4.33 7.72
C ASP A 53 -2.75 -4.29 6.42
N LYS A 54 -4.08 -4.34 6.58
CA LYS A 54 -5.03 -4.19 5.48
C LYS A 54 -4.83 -2.89 4.72
N ALA A 55 -4.70 -1.76 5.42
CA ALA A 55 -4.61 -0.46 4.78
C ALA A 55 -3.34 -0.36 3.92
N ALA A 56 -2.21 -0.87 4.42
CA ALA A 56 -0.97 -0.94 3.64
C ALA A 56 -1.11 -1.85 2.41
N ALA A 57 -1.81 -2.98 2.52
CA ALA A 57 -2.02 -3.90 1.41
C ALA A 57 -2.83 -3.26 0.28
N PHE A 58 -3.94 -2.59 0.61
CA PHE A 58 -4.76 -1.88 -0.37
C PHE A 58 -4.01 -0.71 -1.02
N ARG A 59 -3.25 0.04 -0.22
CA ARG A 59 -2.40 1.14 -0.73
C ARG A 59 -1.32 0.63 -1.68
N TYR A 60 -0.68 -0.50 -1.36
CA TYR A 60 0.29 -1.15 -2.26
C TYR A 60 -0.37 -1.53 -3.58
N ALA A 61 -1.56 -2.14 -3.55
CA ALA A 61 -2.30 -2.49 -4.75
C ALA A 61 -2.65 -1.27 -5.61
N ASP A 62 -3.13 -0.18 -5.00
CA ASP A 62 -3.44 1.06 -5.70
C ASP A 62 -2.22 1.69 -6.36
N GLN A 63 -1.10 1.74 -5.63
CA GLN A 63 0.15 2.27 -6.16
C GLN A 63 0.64 1.45 -7.36
N TYR A 64 0.56 0.12 -7.27
CA TYR A 64 0.95 -0.77 -8.36
C TYR A 64 0.08 -0.57 -9.61
N LEU A 65 -1.25 -0.58 -9.44
CA LEU A 65 -2.21 -0.38 -10.54
C LEU A 65 -2.06 1.02 -11.17
N ASN A 66 -1.81 2.05 -10.37
CA ASN A 66 -1.57 3.40 -10.88
C ASN A 66 -0.27 3.49 -11.69
N ASN A 67 0.78 2.76 -11.29
CA ASN A 67 2.04 2.71 -12.03
C ASN A 67 1.89 1.97 -13.36
N ILE A 68 1.09 0.88 -13.40
CA ILE A 68 0.75 0.21 -14.66
C ILE A 68 -0.02 1.16 -15.58
N LYS A 69 -1.02 1.87 -15.06
CA LYS A 69 -1.78 2.85 -15.84
C LYS A 69 -0.82 3.88 -16.44
N LYS A 70 0.01 4.53 -15.63
CA LYS A 70 1.02 5.50 -16.10
C LYS A 70 1.96 4.93 -17.16
N SER A 71 2.40 3.68 -17.02
CA SER A 71 3.28 3.05 -18.01
C SER A 71 2.61 2.88 -19.37
N LYS A 72 1.29 2.61 -19.42
CA LYS A 72 0.53 2.61 -20.69
C LYS A 72 0.48 3.99 -21.35
N TRP A 73 0.49 5.07 -20.58
CA TRP A 73 0.54 6.45 -21.11
C TRP A 73 1.95 6.85 -21.59
N VAL A 74 3.01 6.23 -21.09
CA VAL A 74 4.40 6.53 -21.50
C VAL A 74 4.75 5.87 -22.85
N ILE A 75 4.01 4.87 -23.30
CA ILE A 75 4.19 4.22 -24.61
C ILE A 75 3.18 4.77 -25.65
N ILE A 76 3.03 6.10 -25.73
CA ILE A 76 2.50 6.76 -26.94
C ILE A 76 3.25 8.08 -27.13
N LYS A 77 4.58 7.99 -27.32
CA LYS A 77 5.35 8.98 -28.06
C LYS A 77 6.11 8.24 -29.14
N THR A 78 5.38 7.77 -30.15
CA THR A 78 5.98 7.48 -31.45
C THR A 78 6.31 8.81 -32.10
N ALA A 79 7.62 9.09 -32.18
CA ALA A 79 8.21 10.12 -33.01
C ALA A 79 8.00 9.82 -34.50
#